data_AF-A0AAV1B1Q6-F1
#
_entry.id   AF-A0AAV1B1Q6-F1
#
_cell.length_a   1.000
_cell.length_b   1.000
_cell.length_c   1.000
_cell.angle_alpha   90.00
_cell.angle_beta   90.00
_cell.angle_gamma   90.00
#
_symmetry.space_group_name_H-M   'P 1'
#
loop_
_entity.id
_entity.type
_entity.pdbx_description
1 polymer ?
#
loop_
_entity_poly.entity_id
_entity_poly.type
_entity_poly.pdbx_seq_one_letter_code
_entity_poly.pdbx_strand_id
1 'polypeptide(L)'
;MASLEVKSGALVSLQDLRPSSPFFKQGTSLRIIGKLHEYSFETGLATVIDGNDILKVNTEHLRDLSFQVGSVYQFIGELLIQHDNEGVLQARVGRNVDGIDLNLYHQSLLLLRQFQANHLNNSAN
;
A
#
# COMPACT_ATOMS: atom_id res chain seq x y z
N MET A 1 -1.46 -6.11 28.83
CA MET A 1 -1.78 -6.12 27.39
C MET A 1 -0.56 -5.56 26.68
N ALA A 2 0.14 -6.32 25.85
CA ALA A 2 1.26 -5.78 25.09
C ALA A 2 0.70 -4.75 24.11
N SER A 3 1.10 -3.48 24.24
CA SER A 3 0.84 -2.49 23.20
C SER A 3 1.67 -2.90 21.98
N LEU A 4 1.04 -3.53 20.99
CA LEU A 4 1.65 -3.69 19.68
C LEU A 4 1.82 -2.29 19.11
N GLU A 5 3.07 -1.81 19.07
CA GLU A 5 3.39 -0.51 18.49
C GLU A 5 3.03 -0.53 17.00
N VAL A 6 1.97 0.17 16.65
CA VAL A 6 1.49 0.25 15.27
C VAL A 6 2.46 1.15 14.50
N LYS A 7 3.28 0.54 13.63
CA LYS A 7 4.22 1.28 12.80
C LYS A 7 3.48 2.17 11.80
N SER A 8 4.10 3.31 11.48
CA SER A 8 3.67 4.15 10.37
C SER A 8 3.83 3.40 9.05
N GLY A 9 2.86 3.55 8.16
CA GLY A 9 2.92 2.95 6.83
C GLY A 9 3.89 3.70 5.92
N ALA A 10 4.94 3.03 5.47
CA ALA A 10 5.87 3.59 4.49
C ALA A 10 5.13 3.85 3.16
N LEU A 11 5.24 5.07 2.64
CA LEU A 11 4.55 5.48 1.41
C LEU A 11 5.26 4.92 0.18
N VAL A 12 4.60 3.98 -0.50
CA VAL A 12 5.16 3.27 -1.65
C VAL A 12 4.17 3.23 -2.80
N SER A 13 4.69 3.11 -4.01
CA SER A 13 3.90 2.77 -5.21
C SER A 13 3.97 1.26 -5.43
N LEU A 14 3.00 0.70 -6.17
CA LEU A 14 2.98 -0.76 -6.35
C LEU A 14 4.21 -1.28 -7.11
N GLN A 15 4.75 -0.49 -8.03
CA GLN A 15 6.02 -0.77 -8.72
C GLN A 15 7.23 -0.93 -7.78
N ASP A 16 7.18 -0.40 -6.55
CA ASP A 16 8.26 -0.57 -5.57
C ASP A 16 8.14 -1.89 -4.79
N LEU A 17 7.06 -2.65 -4.94
CA LEU A 17 6.80 -3.90 -4.21
C LEU A 17 7.29 -5.13 -4.96
N ARG A 18 8.53 -5.06 -5.47
CA ARG A 18 9.21 -6.19 -6.10
C ARG A 18 9.97 -7.00 -5.04
N PRO A 19 10.17 -8.31 -5.21
CA PRO A 19 10.90 -9.14 -4.25
C PRO A 19 12.31 -8.66 -3.87
N SER A 20 12.99 -7.92 -4.75
CA SER A 20 14.32 -7.33 -4.50
C SER A 20 14.27 -6.01 -3.72
N SER A 21 13.09 -5.46 -3.46
CA SER A 21 12.89 -4.16 -2.85
C SER A 21 13.03 -4.21 -1.32
N PRO A 22 13.58 -3.18 -0.67
CA PRO A 22 13.58 -3.08 0.79
C PRO A 22 12.18 -3.05 1.41
N PHE A 23 11.15 -2.70 0.62
CA PHE A 23 9.75 -2.65 1.06
C PHE A 23 9.07 -4.02 1.02
N PHE A 24 9.63 -4.99 0.27
CA PHE A 24 9.08 -6.34 0.15
C PHE A 24 9.63 -7.25 1.26
N LYS A 25 9.19 -6.98 2.49
CA LYS A 25 9.59 -7.74 3.67
C LYS A 25 8.38 -8.04 4.56
N GLN A 26 8.37 -9.25 5.12
CA GLN A 26 7.33 -9.72 6.04
C GLN A 26 7.06 -8.71 7.17
N GLY A 27 5.79 -8.35 7.36
CA GLY A 27 5.32 -7.46 8.41
C GLY A 27 5.67 -5.98 8.21
N THR A 28 6.18 -5.60 7.04
CA THR A 28 6.44 -4.19 6.74
C THR A 28 5.13 -3.43 6.64
N SER A 29 5.01 -2.32 7.37
CA SER A 29 3.83 -1.46 7.28
C SER A 29 3.95 -0.55 6.06
N LEU A 30 2.96 -0.58 5.18
CA LEU A 30 2.95 0.11 3.90
C LEU A 30 1.69 0.97 3.77
N ARG A 31 1.84 2.09 3.06
CA ARG A 31 0.75 2.90 2.52
C ARG A 31 0.82 2.87 1.00
N ILE A 32 -0.22 2.34 0.38
CA ILE A 32 -0.36 2.22 -1.07
C ILE A 32 -1.58 2.98 -1.57
N ILE A 33 -1.58 3.34 -2.85
CA ILE A 33 -2.77 3.78 -3.58
C ILE A 33 -2.94 2.88 -4.80
N GLY A 34 -4.18 2.70 -5.24
CA GLY A 34 -4.43 2.11 -6.55
C GLY A 34 -5.92 1.98 -6.85
N LYS A 35 -6.22 1.63 -8.09
CA LYS A 35 -7.58 1.37 -8.55
C LYS A 35 -8.01 -0.03 -8.16
N LEU A 36 -9.18 -0.18 -7.55
CA LEU A 36 -9.76 -1.47 -7.24
C LEU A 36 -10.20 -2.14 -8.55
N HIS A 37 -9.61 -3.27 -8.88
CA HIS A 37 -9.90 -4.03 -10.09
C HIS A 37 -10.90 -5.16 -9.84
N GLU A 38 -10.73 -5.89 -8.73
CA GLU A 38 -11.61 -6.99 -8.35
C GLU A 38 -11.81 -6.99 -6.84
N TYR A 39 -12.96 -7.49 -6.40
CA TYR A 39 -13.26 -7.65 -4.98
C TYR A 39 -14.15 -8.87 -4.73
N SER A 40 -13.74 -9.72 -3.79
CA SER A 40 -14.53 -10.85 -3.31
C SER A 40 -15.07 -10.56 -1.91
N PHE A 41 -16.40 -10.47 -1.79
CA PHE A 41 -17.07 -10.33 -0.50
C PHE A 41 -16.92 -11.58 0.38
N GLU A 42 -16.79 -12.76 -0.23
CA GLU A 42 -16.70 -14.03 0.50
C GLU A 42 -15.33 -14.17 1.18
N THR A 43 -14.25 -13.83 0.48
CA THR A 43 -12.88 -13.96 1.01
C THR A 43 -12.32 -12.68 1.59
N GLY A 44 -13.00 -11.54 1.41
CA GLY A 44 -12.49 -10.22 1.79
C GLY A 44 -11.25 -9.79 1.01
N LEU A 45 -10.96 -10.43 -0.13
CA LEU A 45 -9.77 -10.17 -0.93
C LEU A 45 -10.08 -9.16 -2.05
N ALA A 46 -9.30 -8.10 -2.10
CA ALA A 46 -9.32 -7.07 -3.13
C ALA A 46 -8.08 -7.20 -4.03
N THR A 47 -8.25 -6.98 -5.33
CA THR A 47 -7.13 -6.82 -6.27
C THR A 47 -7.03 -5.36 -6.64
N VAL A 48 -5.88 -4.74 -6.35
CA VAL A 48 -5.62 -3.32 -6.61
C VAL A 48 -4.55 -3.19 -7.68
N ILE A 49 -4.75 -2.27 -8.61
CA ILE A 49 -3.83 -2.01 -9.73
C ILE A 49 -3.34 -0.56 -9.72
N ASP A 50 -2.08 -0.36 -10.07
CA ASP A 50 -1.43 0.93 -10.27
C ASP A 50 -0.48 0.81 -11.47
N GLY A 51 -0.87 1.38 -12.61
CA GLY A 51 -0.22 1.10 -13.89
C GLY A 51 -0.35 -0.37 -14.30
N ASN A 52 0.79 -1.05 -14.42
CA ASN A 52 0.86 -2.48 -14.76
C ASN A 52 1.10 -3.38 -13.53
N ASP A 53 1.31 -2.78 -12.35
CA ASP A 53 1.59 -3.51 -11.13
C ASP A 53 0.30 -3.79 -10.35
N ILE A 54 0.25 -4.97 -9.73
CA ILE A 54 -0.93 -5.51 -9.08
C ILE A 54 -0.57 -5.93 -7.65
N LEU A 55 -1.44 -5.64 -6.70
CA LEU A 55 -1.32 -6.12 -5.33
C LEU A 55 -2.65 -6.64 -4.80
N LYS A 56 -2.61 -7.80 -4.16
CA LYS A 56 -3.73 -8.34 -3.39
C LYS A 56 -3.79 -7.66 -2.03
N VAL A 57 -4.99 -7.27 -1.61
CA VAL A 57 -5.24 -6.61 -0.33
C VAL A 57 -6.31 -7.39 0.42
N ASN A 58 -5.97 -7.92 1.60
CA ASN A 58 -6.95 -8.49 2.51
C ASN A 58 -7.64 -7.36 3.28
N THR A 59 -8.97 -7.31 3.18
CA THR A 59 -9.85 -6.28 3.74
C THR A 59 -10.75 -6.79 4.86
N GLU A 60 -10.51 -7.99 5.40
CA GLU A 60 -11.31 -8.63 6.46
C GLU A 60 -11.57 -7.73 7.68
N HIS A 61 -10.64 -6.82 7.97
CA HIS A 61 -10.74 -5.88 9.09
C HIS A 61 -11.47 -4.56 8.75
N LEU A 62 -11.88 -4.36 7.50
CA LEU A 62 -12.49 -3.12 6.99
C LEU A 62 -14.02 -3.24 6.82
N ARG A 63 -14.72 -3.59 7.91
CA ARG A 63 -16.15 -3.94 7.89
C ARG A 63 -17.10 -2.80 7.50
N ASP A 64 -16.68 -1.55 7.69
CA ASP A 64 -17.52 -0.37 7.45
C ASP A 64 -17.28 0.28 6.07
N LEU A 65 -16.44 -0.31 5.23
CA LEU A 65 -16.08 0.24 3.92
C LEU A 65 -16.78 -0.52 2.79
N SER A 66 -17.61 0.17 2.02
CA SER A 66 -18.17 -0.38 0.77
C SER A 66 -17.14 -0.24 -0.36
N PHE A 67 -16.71 -1.38 -0.89
CA PHE A 67 -15.77 -1.45 -2.00
C PHE A 67 -16.50 -1.36 -3.34
N GLN A 68 -16.08 -0.42 -4.19
CA GLN A 68 -16.61 -0.21 -5.53
C GLN A 68 -15.52 -0.51 -6.55
N VAL A 69 -15.73 -1.55 -7.37
CA VAL A 69 -14.81 -1.88 -8.46
C VAL A 69 -14.73 -0.69 -9.42
N GLY A 70 -13.51 -0.33 -9.80
CA GLY A 70 -13.21 0.82 -10.63
C GLY A 70 -12.89 2.11 -9.86
N SER A 71 -13.16 2.17 -8.57
CA SER A 71 -12.79 3.30 -7.72
C SER A 71 -11.34 3.22 -7.25
N VAL A 72 -10.77 4.36 -6.89
CA VAL A 72 -9.40 4.48 -6.35
C VAL A 72 -9.45 4.43 -4.83
N TYR A 73 -8.58 3.60 -4.25
CA TYR A 73 -8.47 3.44 -2.81
C TYR A 73 -7.04 3.66 -2.33
N GLN A 74 -6.92 4.21 -1.13
CA GLN A 74 -5.69 4.23 -0.37
C GLN A 74 -5.79 3.25 0.79
N PHE A 75 -4.77 2.41 0.95
CA PHE A 75 -4.71 1.42 2.03
C PHE A 75 -3.48 1.64 2.90
N ILE A 76 -3.62 1.35 4.20
CA ILE A 76 -2.50 1.21 5.13
C ILE A 76 -2.61 -0.17 5.78
N GLY A 77 -1.53 -0.92 5.76
CA GLY A 77 -1.53 -2.29 6.27
C GLY A 77 -0.14 -2.91 6.35
N GLU A 78 -0.08 -4.16 6.76
CA GLU A 78 1.14 -4.95 6.87
C GLU A 78 1.28 -5.88 5.67
N LEU A 79 2.46 -5.90 5.06
CA LEU A 79 2.75 -6.84 3.97
C LEU A 79 2.97 -8.25 4.53
N LEU A 80 2.18 -9.20 4.06
CA LEU A 80 2.33 -10.62 4.32
C LEU A 80 2.81 -11.29 3.04
N ILE A 81 3.99 -11.90 3.08
CA ILE A 81 4.58 -12.67 2.00
C ILE A 81 4.18 -14.13 2.21
N GLN A 82 3.51 -14.72 1.23
CA GLN A 82 3.10 -16.11 1.25
C GLN A 82 4.22 -17.04 0.77
N HIS A 83 4.01 -18.35 0.89
CA HIS A 83 5.02 -19.39 0.59
C HIS A 83 5.47 -19.41 -0.88
N ASP A 84 4.65 -18.86 -1.78
CA ASP A 84 4.90 -18.68 -3.22
C ASP A 84 5.58 -17.35 -3.56
N ASN A 85 6.00 -16.58 -2.54
CA ASN A 85 6.56 -15.24 -2.67
C ASN A 85 5.55 -14.22 -3.22
N GLU A 86 4.24 -14.50 -3.11
CA GLU A 86 3.20 -13.52 -3.37
C GLU A 86 2.99 -12.61 -2.15
N GLY A 87 3.01 -11.29 -2.38
CA GLY A 87 2.72 -10.30 -1.37
C GLY A 87 1.22 -10.00 -1.27
N VAL A 88 0.67 -10.10 -0.07
CA VAL A 88 -0.69 -9.66 0.26
C VAL A 88 -0.63 -8.60 1.35
N LEU A 89 -1.26 -7.46 1.11
CA LEU A 89 -1.36 -6.42 2.14
C LEU A 89 -2.53 -6.72 3.07
N GLN A 90 -2.25 -6.95 4.35
CA GLN A 90 -3.29 -7.00 5.37
C GLN A 90 -3.71 -5.58 5.74
N ALA A 91 -4.82 -5.10 5.16
CA ALA A 91 -5.26 -3.73 5.38
C ALA A 91 -5.83 -3.54 6.79
N ARG A 92 -5.34 -2.50 7.46
CA ARG A 92 -5.90 -1.97 8.71
C ARG A 92 -6.75 -0.73 8.48
N VAL A 93 -6.44 0.02 7.44
CA VAL A 93 -7.20 1.20 7.01
C VAL A 93 -7.39 1.14 5.50
N GLY A 94 -8.59 1.46 5.04
CA GLY A 94 -8.91 1.68 3.64
C GLY A 94 -9.74 2.95 3.49
N ARG A 95 -9.50 3.71 2.42
CA ARG A 95 -10.26 4.93 2.12
C ARG A 95 -10.49 5.05 0.61
N ASN A 96 -11.73 5.29 0.20
CA ASN A 96 -12.03 5.72 -1.18
C ASN A 96 -11.48 7.15 -1.38
N VAL A 97 -10.69 7.32 -2.43
CA VAL A 97 -10.04 8.59 -2.80
C VAL A 97 -10.38 8.97 -4.24
N ASP A 98 -11.59 8.63 -4.69
CA ASP A 98 -12.09 9.06 -6.00
C ASP A 98 -12.03 10.59 -6.11
N GLY A 99 -11.56 11.07 -7.27
CA GLY A 99 -11.31 12.49 -7.51
C GLY A 99 -9.91 12.97 -7.17
N ILE A 100 -9.03 12.11 -6.63
CA ILE A 100 -7.60 12.43 -6.53
C ILE A 100 -6.97 12.47 -7.93
N ASP A 101 -6.11 13.46 -8.19
CA ASP A 101 -5.25 13.45 -9.36
C ASP A 101 -4.08 12.49 -9.12
N LEU A 102 -4.15 11.31 -9.74
CA LEU A 102 -3.11 10.28 -9.60
C LEU A 102 -1.76 10.76 -10.13
N ASN A 103 -1.73 11.52 -11.24
CA ASN A 103 -0.48 12.02 -11.80
C ASN A 103 0.22 12.95 -10.81
N LEU A 104 -0.53 13.91 -10.23
CA LEU A 104 0.01 14.82 -9.23
C LEU A 104 0.44 14.06 -7.95
N TYR A 105 -0.32 13.04 -7.55
CA TYR A 105 0.05 12.18 -6.43
C TYR A 105 1.41 11.50 -6.66
N HIS A 106 1.62 10.88 -7.82
CA HIS A 106 2.89 10.22 -8.14
C HIS A 106 4.06 11.22 -8.20
N GLN A 107 3.85 12.40 -8.78
CA GLN A 107 4.87 13.47 -8.79
C GLN A 107 5.23 13.90 -7.36
N SER A 108 4.23 14.06 -6.50
CA SER A 108 4.43 14.43 -5.10
C SER A 108 5.20 13.36 -4.33
N LEU A 109 4.94 12.08 -4.62
CA LEU A 109 5.68 10.95 -4.05
C LEU A 109 7.16 10.95 -4.46
N LEU A 110 7.47 11.27 -5.72
CA LEU A 110 8.85 11.40 -6.19
C LEU A 110 9.59 12.54 -5.46
N LEU A 111 8.95 13.70 -5.31
CA LEU A 111 9.52 14.84 -4.58
C LEU A 111 9.80 14.49 -3.10
N LEU A 112 8.87 13.79 -2.45
CA LEU A 112 9.06 13.33 -1.07
C LEU A 112 10.30 12.43 -0.94
N ARG A 113 10.48 11.48 -1.87
CA ARG A 113 11.64 10.58 -1.87
C ARG A 113 12.95 11.33 -2.07
N GLN A 114 12.97 12.27 -3.03
CA GLN A 114 14.13 13.11 -3.28
C GLN A 114 14.51 13.92 -2.04
N PHE A 115 13.51 14.52 -1.38
CA PHE A 115 13.72 15.25 -0.13
C PHE A 115 14.29 14.36 0.98
N GLN A 116 13.73 13.18 1.19
CA GLN A 116 14.21 12.22 2.19
C GLN A 116 15.64 11.75 1.91
N ALA A 117 15.96 11.42 0.66
CA ALA A 117 17.31 11.02 0.25
C ALA A 117 18.34 12.14 0.51
N ASN A 118 18.00 13.38 0.15
CA ASN A 118 18.87 14.53 0.37
C ASN A 118 19.11 14.79 1.87
N HIS A 119 18.07 14.69 2.69
CA HIS A 119 18.20 14.89 4.15
C HIS A 119 18.96 13.77 4.85
N LEU A 120 18.81 12.53 4.41
CA LEU A 120 19.59 11.40 4.93
C LEU A 120 21.08 11.55 4.60
N ASN A 121 21.40 11.97 3.37
CA ASN A 121 22.79 12.22 2.94
C ASN A 121 23.42 13.40 3.70
N ASN A 122 22.66 14.44 4.00
CA ASN A 122 23.15 15.60 4.74
C ASN A 122 23.33 15.33 6.24
N SER A 123 22.58 14.41 6.85
CA SER A 123 22.78 13.99 8.24
C SER A 123 23.95 13.01 8.42
N ALA A 124 24.48 12.44 7.33
CA ALA A 124 25.60 11.51 7.34
C ALA A 124 26.97 12.18 7.09
N ASN A 125 26.99 13.49 6.82
CA ASN A 125 28.18 14.33 6.68
C ASN A 125 28.29 15.30 7.86
#